data_AF-A0A399YH40-F1
#
_entry.id   AF-A0A399YH40-F1
#
_cell.length_a   1.000
_cell.length_b   1.000
_cell.length_c   1.000
_cell.angle_alpha   90.00
_cell.angle_beta   90.00
_cell.angle_gamma   90.00
#
_symmetry.space_group_name_H-M   'P 1'
#
loop_
_entity.id
_entity.type
_entity.pdbx_description
1 polymer ?
#
loop_
_entity_poly.entity_id
_entity_poly.type
_entity_poly.pdbx_seq_one_letter_code
_entity_poly.pdbx_strand_id
1 'polypeptide(L)'
;MHSIRISWVGVLVGGVAAFLITVAVVLLVLPFFAEWYRYLDPIVATGVVGLLVSMLRASAGIFVGRVVRRRYDVDTSMDFVPTAMLAAVVAWLLYSGLLLLLGDASLLTTPRGWVELPRWIIELSLGALVVGTEEPERMDWRFGRLGREAR
;
A
#
# COMPACT_ATOMS: atom_id res chain seq x y z
N MET A 1 6.45 -27.84 -8.52
CA MET A 1 5.68 -26.66 -8.94
C MET A 1 5.22 -25.93 -7.69
N HIS A 2 5.77 -24.76 -7.37
CA HIS A 2 5.27 -23.93 -6.27
C HIS A 2 3.97 -23.28 -6.74
N SER A 3 2.84 -23.61 -6.11
CA SER A 3 1.55 -22.98 -6.40
C SER A 3 1.52 -21.60 -5.73
N ILE A 4 1.43 -20.52 -6.51
CA ILE A 4 1.26 -19.16 -6.00
C ILE A 4 -0.03 -19.11 -5.16
N ARG A 5 0.08 -18.74 -3.88
CA ARG A 5 -1.08 -18.61 -2.98
C ARG A 5 -1.49 -17.15 -2.87
N ILE A 6 -2.73 -16.84 -3.22
CA ILE A 6 -3.30 -15.49 -3.09
C ILE A 6 -4.18 -15.43 -1.85
N SER A 7 -3.94 -14.46 -0.97
CA SER A 7 -4.82 -14.21 0.18
C SER A 7 -5.88 -13.17 -0.16
N TRP A 8 -7.12 -13.60 -0.38
CA TRP A 8 -8.24 -12.67 -0.61
C TRP A 8 -8.49 -11.70 0.56
N VAL A 9 -8.26 -12.16 1.79
CA VAL A 9 -8.35 -11.29 2.98
C VAL A 9 -7.24 -10.24 2.94
N GLY A 10 -6.02 -10.62 2.58
CA GLY A 10 -4.91 -9.67 2.38
C GLY A 10 -5.18 -8.67 1.27
N VAL A 11 -5.77 -9.12 0.15
CA VAL A 11 -6.21 -8.25 -0.95
C VAL A 11 -7.20 -7.19 -0.45
N LEU A 12 -8.24 -7.59 0.27
CA LEU A 12 -9.28 -6.67 0.75
C LEU A 12 -8.75 -5.71 1.80
N VAL A 13 -8.07 -6.22 2.85
CA VAL A 13 -7.52 -5.38 3.92
C VAL A 13 -6.47 -4.42 3.36
N GLY A 14 -5.60 -4.90 2.48
CA GLY A 14 -4.60 -4.09 1.80
C GLY A 14 -5.19 -3.04 0.88
N GLY A 15 -6.19 -3.43 0.09
CA GLY A 15 -6.87 -2.52 -0.82
C GLY A 15 -7.59 -1.40 -0.09
N VAL A 16 -8.30 -1.73 0.99
CA VAL A 16 -8.97 -0.73 1.85
C VAL A 16 -7.93 0.17 2.54
N ALA A 17 -6.85 -0.39 3.08
CA ALA A 17 -5.80 0.40 3.73
C ALA A 17 -5.15 1.39 2.75
N ALA A 18 -4.75 0.93 1.56
CA ALA A 18 -4.15 1.78 0.53
C ALA A 18 -5.12 2.86 0.01
N PHE A 19 -6.41 2.52 -0.13
CA PHE A 19 -7.46 3.48 -0.45
C PHE A 19 -7.60 4.54 0.64
N LEU A 20 -7.76 4.15 1.91
CA LEU A 20 -7.92 5.08 3.03
C LEU A 20 -6.71 6.00 3.19
N ILE A 21 -5.50 5.46 3.06
CA ILE A 21 -4.26 6.25 3.09
C ILE A 21 -4.27 7.28 1.95
N THR A 22 -4.60 6.86 0.73
CA THR A 22 -4.65 7.76 -0.44
C THR A 22 -5.67 8.88 -0.21
N VAL A 23 -6.88 8.56 0.25
CA VAL A 23 -7.92 9.55 0.54
C VAL A 23 -7.50 10.50 1.66
N ALA A 24 -6.93 9.98 2.76
CA ALA A 24 -6.44 10.82 3.85
C ALA A 24 -5.36 11.80 3.40
N VAL A 25 -4.45 11.39 2.50
CA VAL A 25 -3.43 12.28 1.93
C VAL A 25 -4.07 13.38 1.09
N VAL A 26 -5.01 13.01 0.22
CA VAL A 26 -5.70 13.98 -0.64
C VAL A 26 -6.51 14.98 0.19
N LEU A 27 -7.13 14.54 1.28
CA LEU A 27 -8.01 15.39 2.08
C LEU A 27 -7.30 16.17 3.20
N LEU A 28 -6.18 15.67 3.74
CA LEU A 28 -5.51 16.28 4.89
C LEU A 28 -4.18 16.91 4.52
N VAL A 29 -3.36 16.20 3.75
CA VAL A 29 -1.98 16.61 3.46
C VAL A 29 -1.98 17.70 2.39
N LEU A 30 -2.68 17.49 1.28
CA LEU A 30 -2.73 18.44 0.16
C LEU A 30 -3.24 19.83 0.58
N PRO A 31 -4.35 19.96 1.35
CA PRO A 31 -4.81 21.25 1.82
C PRO A 31 -3.87 21.92 2.82
N PHE A 32 -3.22 21.14 3.69
CA PHE A 32 -2.25 21.67 4.67
C PHE A 32 -1.05 22.34 3.97
N PHE A 33 -0.58 21.76 2.87
CA PHE A 33 0.53 22.32 2.09
C PHE A 33 0.09 23.34 1.02
N ALA A 34 -1.21 23.61 0.88
CA ALA A 34 -1.74 24.49 -0.17
C ALA A 34 -1.14 25.91 -0.14
N GLU A 35 -0.88 26.46 1.05
CA GLU A 35 -0.23 27.78 1.18
C GLU A 35 1.22 27.75 0.71
N TRP A 36 1.97 26.70 1.06
CA TRP A 36 3.35 26.52 0.64
C TRP A 36 3.47 26.29 -0.87
N TYR A 37 2.50 25.58 -1.47
CA TYR A 37 2.48 25.33 -2.91
C TYR A 37 2.30 26.59 -3.75
N ARG A 38 1.74 27.69 -3.21
CA ARG A 38 1.63 28.95 -3.94
C ARG A 38 2.98 29.57 -4.29
N TYR A 39 4.03 29.22 -3.55
CA TYR A 39 5.38 29.74 -3.74
C TYR A 39 6.28 28.79 -4.54
N LEU A 40 5.79 27.59 -4.87
CA LEU A 40 6.53 26.60 -5.63
C LEU A 40 6.08 26.60 -7.09
N ASP A 41 7.01 26.27 -7.98
CA ASP A 41 6.66 25.95 -9.36
C ASP A 41 5.65 24.78 -9.39
N PRO A 42 4.56 24.85 -10.17
CA PRO A 42 3.53 23.81 -10.22
C PRO A 42 4.07 22.41 -10.53
N ILE A 43 5.15 22.31 -11.32
CA ILE A 43 5.79 21.03 -11.67
C ILE A 43 6.46 20.44 -10.43
N VAL A 44 7.16 21.27 -9.66
CA VAL A 44 7.84 20.86 -8.42
C VAL A 44 6.80 20.45 -7.36
N ALA A 45 5.75 21.24 -7.18
CA ALA A 45 4.66 20.92 -6.26
C ALA A 45 4.02 19.57 -6.58
N THR A 46 3.69 19.34 -7.86
CA THR A 46 3.14 18.06 -8.33
C THR A 46 4.11 16.91 -8.11
N GLY A 47 5.40 17.11 -8.33
CA GLY A 47 6.45 16.13 -8.09
C GLY A 47 6.53 15.71 -6.62
N VAL A 48 6.54 16.67 -5.70
CA VAL A 48 6.60 16.42 -4.25
C VAL A 48 5.36 15.67 -3.77
N VAL A 49 4.17 16.10 -4.15
CA VAL A 49 2.92 15.40 -3.81
C VAL A 49 2.94 13.98 -4.39
N GLY A 50 3.38 13.83 -5.64
CA GLY A 50 3.51 12.55 -6.30
C GLY A 50 4.41 11.60 -5.52
N LEU A 51 5.59 12.05 -5.10
CA LEU A 51 6.53 11.25 -4.30
C LEU A 51 5.97 10.88 -2.94
N LEU A 52 5.34 11.83 -2.23
CA LEU A 52 4.71 11.58 -0.94
C LEU A 52 3.63 10.50 -1.03
N VAL A 53 2.76 10.60 -2.04
CA VAL A 53 1.71 9.60 -2.30
C VAL A 53 2.34 8.24 -2.64
N SER A 54 3.38 8.21 -3.48
CA SER A 54 4.09 6.98 -3.83
C SER A 54 4.72 6.31 -2.62
N MET A 55 5.37 7.07 -1.73
CA MET A 55 5.97 6.54 -0.50
C MET A 55 4.91 5.95 0.44
N LEU A 56 3.75 6.59 0.56
CA LEU A 56 2.66 6.11 1.41
C LEU A 56 1.95 4.88 0.84
N ARG A 57 1.86 4.77 -0.49
CA ARG A 57 1.39 3.53 -1.14
C ARG A 57 2.38 2.39 -0.97
N ALA A 58 3.69 2.66 -1.06
CA ALA A 58 4.72 1.68 -0.73
C ALA A 58 4.63 1.24 0.74
N SER A 59 4.39 2.15 1.69
CA SER A 59 4.21 1.76 3.10
C SER A 59 2.95 0.93 3.33
N ALA A 60 1.86 1.20 2.59
CA ALA A 60 0.68 0.34 2.56
C ALA A 60 1.04 -1.07 2.02
N GLY A 61 1.88 -1.15 0.98
CA GLY A 61 2.43 -2.41 0.48
C GLY A 61 3.21 -3.20 1.53
N ILE A 62 4.06 -2.52 2.32
CA ILE A 62 4.78 -3.12 3.45
C ILE A 62 3.79 -3.71 4.46
N PHE A 63 2.74 -2.96 4.80
CA PHE A 63 1.70 -3.42 5.73
C PHE A 63 1.01 -4.69 5.20
N VAL A 64 0.64 -4.73 3.92
CA VAL A 64 0.04 -5.92 3.29
C VAL A 64 0.99 -7.11 3.34
N GLY A 65 2.26 -6.91 2.96
CA GLY A 65 3.27 -7.96 3.01
C GLY A 65 3.42 -8.54 4.41
N ARG A 66 3.49 -7.69 5.44
CA ARG A 66 3.59 -8.13 6.86
C ARG A 66 2.35 -8.88 7.34
N VAL A 67 1.16 -8.43 6.98
CA VAL A 67 -0.10 -9.11 7.35
C VAL A 67 -0.19 -10.49 6.70
N VAL A 68 0.16 -10.60 5.42
CA VAL A 68 0.16 -11.88 4.70
C VAL A 68 1.21 -12.83 5.25
N ARG A 69 2.45 -12.34 5.45
CA ARG A 69 3.54 -13.11 6.06
C ARG A 69 3.14 -13.70 7.40
N ARG A 70 2.60 -12.88 8.31
CA ARG A 70 2.16 -13.32 9.65
C ARG A 70 1.01 -14.31 9.62
N ARG A 71 0.11 -14.23 8.64
CA ARG A 71 -1.11 -15.05 8.62
C ARG A 71 -0.93 -16.40 7.90
N TYR A 72 -0.01 -16.47 6.94
CA TYR A 72 0.17 -17.65 6.10
C TYR A 72 1.54 -18.32 6.25
N ASP A 73 2.39 -17.81 7.15
CA ASP A 73 3.73 -18.34 7.47
C ASP A 73 4.58 -18.54 6.21
N VAL A 74 4.61 -17.49 5.38
CA VAL A 74 5.28 -17.55 4.07
C VAL A 74 6.58 -16.77 4.11
N ASP A 75 7.67 -17.46 3.80
CA ASP A 75 9.02 -16.88 3.80
C ASP A 75 9.44 -16.28 2.46
N THR A 76 8.76 -16.64 1.36
CA THR A 76 9.12 -16.19 0.01
C THR A 76 8.37 -14.93 -0.42
N SER A 77 9.12 -13.96 -0.94
CA SER A 77 8.56 -12.71 -1.48
C SER A 77 7.60 -12.91 -2.65
N MET A 78 7.77 -13.98 -3.40
CA MET A 78 6.92 -14.32 -4.55
C MET A 78 5.47 -14.63 -4.18
N ASP A 79 5.17 -14.94 -2.92
CA ASP A 79 3.83 -15.36 -2.51
C ASP A 79 2.92 -14.18 -2.08
N PHE A 80 3.50 -13.10 -1.54
CA PHE A 80 2.70 -11.94 -1.12
C PHE A 80 2.68 -10.80 -2.14
N VAL A 81 3.60 -10.74 -3.11
CA VAL A 81 3.57 -9.73 -4.18
C VAL A 81 2.28 -9.79 -5.02
N PRO A 82 1.80 -10.96 -5.48
CA PRO A 82 0.53 -11.05 -6.20
C PRO A 82 -0.67 -10.55 -5.38
N THR A 83 -0.63 -10.78 -4.05
CA THR A 83 -1.64 -10.26 -3.13
C THR A 83 -1.60 -8.73 -3.06
N ALA A 84 -0.41 -8.12 -3.00
CA ALA A 84 -0.25 -6.66 -3.03
C ALA A 84 -0.65 -6.03 -4.38
N MET A 85 -0.35 -6.70 -5.50
CA MET A 85 -0.79 -6.27 -6.84
C MET A 85 -2.31 -6.20 -6.92
N LEU A 86 -3.02 -7.25 -6.48
CA LEU A 86 -4.48 -7.28 -6.47
C LEU A 86 -5.06 -6.27 -5.47
N ALA A 87 -4.42 -6.08 -4.31
CA ALA A 87 -4.80 -5.03 -3.37
C ALA A 87 -4.73 -3.64 -4.02
N ALA A 88 -3.72 -3.37 -4.85
CA ALA A 88 -3.58 -2.11 -5.58
C ALA A 88 -4.73 -1.90 -6.58
N VAL A 89 -5.13 -2.95 -7.30
CA VAL A 89 -6.28 -2.92 -8.22
C VAL A 89 -7.56 -2.59 -7.44
N VAL A 90 -7.81 -3.25 -6.32
CA VAL A 90 -8.97 -2.97 -5.47
C VAL A 90 -8.95 -1.53 -4.95
N ALA A 91 -7.80 -1.05 -4.47
CA ALA A 91 -7.66 0.31 -3.98
C ALA A 91 -7.92 1.35 -5.08
N TRP A 92 -7.41 1.10 -6.29
CA TRP A 92 -7.63 1.96 -7.46
C TRP A 92 -9.12 1.96 -7.86
N LEU A 93 -9.79 0.81 -7.86
CA LEU A 93 -11.23 0.72 -8.15
C LEU A 93 -12.08 1.48 -7.12
N LEU A 94 -11.75 1.36 -5.83
CA LEU A 94 -12.43 2.11 -4.76
C LEU A 94 -12.22 3.63 -4.93
N TYR A 95 -11.00 4.04 -5.27
CA TYR A 95 -10.68 5.45 -5.51
C TYR A 95 -11.41 6.00 -6.74
N SER A 96 -11.40 5.28 -7.86
CA SER A 96 -12.16 5.62 -9.07
C SER A 96 -13.66 5.71 -8.78
N GLY A 97 -14.21 4.75 -8.02
CA GLY A 97 -15.60 4.77 -7.59
C GLY A 97 -15.94 6.00 -6.75
N LEU A 98 -15.06 6.40 -5.82
CA LEU A 98 -15.22 7.62 -5.05
C LEU A 98 -15.22 8.88 -5.93
N LEU A 99 -14.28 8.99 -6.88
CA LEU A 99 -14.25 10.13 -7.80
C LEU A 99 -15.53 10.23 -8.65
N LEU A 100 -16.02 9.09 -9.15
CA LEU A 100 -17.30 9.03 -9.87
C LEU A 100 -18.48 9.48 -9.01
N LEU A 101 -18.53 9.07 -7.73
CA LEU A 101 -19.56 9.52 -6.79
C LEU A 101 -19.48 11.03 -6.52
N LEU A 102 -18.30 11.63 -6.64
CA LEU A 102 -18.07 13.07 -6.54
C LEU A 102 -18.30 13.81 -7.86
N GLY A 103 -18.69 13.11 -8.93
CA GLY A 103 -18.95 13.70 -10.25
C GLY A 103 -17.69 13.95 -11.10
N ASP A 104 -16.54 13.37 -10.73
CA ASP A 104 -15.29 13.46 -11.49
C ASP A 104 -14.96 12.14 -12.20
N ALA A 105 -14.96 12.18 -13.53
CA ALA A 105 -14.60 11.04 -14.38
C ALA A 105 -13.20 11.17 -15.02
N SER A 106 -12.40 12.15 -14.61
CA SER A 106 -11.09 12.45 -15.21
C SER A 106 -10.13 11.25 -15.20
N LEU A 107 -10.19 10.43 -14.15
CA LEU A 107 -9.32 9.25 -14.00
C LEU A 107 -9.64 8.11 -15.00
N LEU A 108 -10.87 8.04 -15.50
CA LEU A 108 -11.31 6.99 -16.44
C LEU A 108 -11.30 7.46 -17.89
N THR A 109 -11.40 8.77 -18.11
CA THR A 109 -11.53 9.37 -19.44
C THR A 109 -10.20 9.89 -20.00
N THR A 110 -9.17 10.04 -19.17
CA THR A 110 -7.85 10.54 -19.61
C THR A 110 -6.80 9.42 -19.69
N PRO A 111 -5.86 9.48 -20.67
CA PRO A 111 -4.74 8.54 -20.73
C PRO A 111 -3.89 8.52 -19.45
N ARG A 112 -3.75 9.68 -18.80
CA ARG A 112 -3.01 9.81 -17.55
C ARG A 112 -3.66 9.00 -16.41
N GLY A 113 -4.99 8.95 -16.36
CA GLY A 113 -5.71 8.15 -15.37
C GLY A 113 -5.50 6.63 -15.55
N TRP A 114 -5.38 6.16 -16.79
CA TRP A 114 -5.03 4.76 -17.08
C TRP A 114 -3.60 4.39 -16.69
N VAL A 115 -2.66 5.35 -16.69
CA VAL A 115 -1.28 5.15 -16.21
C VAL A 115 -1.20 5.06 -14.68
N GLU A 116 -2.19 5.59 -13.96
CA GLU A 116 -2.21 5.48 -12.50
C GLU A 116 -2.40 4.03 -12.05
N LEU A 117 -3.20 3.20 -12.73
CA LEU A 117 -3.37 1.80 -12.36
C LEU A 117 -2.03 1.01 -12.28
N PRO A 118 -1.20 0.94 -13.34
CA PRO A 118 0.08 0.25 -13.26
C PRO A 118 1.03 0.89 -12.24
N ARG A 119 0.96 2.21 -12.06
CA ARG A 119 1.73 2.91 -11.03
C ARG A 119 1.37 2.43 -9.62
N TRP A 120 0.08 2.32 -9.28
CA TRP A 120 -0.36 1.81 -7.98
C TRP A 120 0.09 0.37 -7.75
N ILE A 121 -0.02 -0.46 -8.79
CA ILE A 121 0.45 -1.86 -8.75
C ILE A 121 1.93 -1.90 -8.42
N ILE A 122 2.75 -1.11 -9.10
CA ILE A 122 4.20 -1.04 -8.87
C ILE A 122 4.50 -0.56 -7.45
N GLU A 123 3.90 0.54 -7.01
CA GLU A 123 4.16 1.15 -5.69
C GLU A 123 3.83 0.20 -4.54
N LEU A 124 2.66 -0.44 -4.57
CA LEU A 124 2.29 -1.43 -3.53
C LEU A 124 3.17 -2.68 -3.61
N SER A 125 3.51 -3.15 -4.81
CA SER A 125 4.36 -4.34 -4.97
C SER A 125 5.77 -4.10 -4.47
N LEU A 126 6.35 -2.92 -4.75
CA LEU A 126 7.65 -2.50 -4.23
C LEU A 126 7.63 -2.45 -2.70
N GLY A 127 6.57 -1.88 -2.13
CA GLY A 127 6.34 -1.91 -0.69
C GLY A 127 6.32 -3.32 -0.11
N ALA A 128 5.57 -4.22 -0.73
CA ALA A 128 5.50 -5.60 -0.29
C ALA A 128 6.85 -6.31 -0.39
N LEU A 129 7.60 -6.11 -1.49
CA LEU A 129 8.92 -6.70 -1.71
C LEU A 129 9.93 -6.38 -0.58
N VAL A 130 9.85 -5.18 0.01
CA VAL A 130 10.71 -4.80 1.15
C VAL A 130 10.54 -5.76 2.33
N VAL A 131 9.34 -6.28 2.57
CA VAL A 131 9.07 -7.25 3.65
C VAL A 131 9.83 -8.55 3.45
N GLY A 132 10.09 -8.94 2.19
CA GLY A 132 10.85 -10.14 1.87
C GLY A 132 12.34 -10.05 2.19
N THR A 133 12.84 -8.83 2.45
CA THR A 133 14.22 -8.59 2.88
C THR A 133 14.38 -8.59 4.40
N GLU A 134 13.28 -8.55 5.15
CA GLU A 134 13.31 -8.61 6.62
C GLU A 134 13.52 -10.07 7.06
N GLU A 135 14.52 -10.32 7.91
CA GLU A 135 14.66 -11.62 8.58
C GLU A 135 13.34 -11.99 9.27
N PRO A 136 12.89 -13.25 9.19
CA PRO A 136 11.68 -13.67 9.89
C PRO A 136 11.83 -13.33 11.36
N GLU A 137 10.88 -12.56 11.91
CA GLU A 137 10.74 -12.33 13.35
C GLU A 137 10.58 -13.71 14.01
N ARG A 138 11.70 -14.36 14.34
CA ARG A 138 11.71 -15.50 15.25
C ARG A 138 11.26 -14.93 16.58
N MET A 139 9.97 -15.05 16.89
CA MET A 139 9.49 -14.90 18.25
C MET A 139 10.28 -15.91 19.09
N ASP A 140 11.29 -15.41 19.78
CA ASP A 140 12.11 -16.24 20.65
C ASP A 140 11.28 -16.51 21.91
N TRP A 141 10.50 -17.59 21.87
CA TRP A 141 9.65 -18.07 22.97
C TRP A 141 10.44 -18.33 24.26
N ARG A 142 11.78 -18.26 24.21
CA ARG A 142 12.70 -18.42 25.34
C ARG A 142 12.49 -17.39 26.45
N PHE A 143 11.96 -16.20 26.16
CA PHE A 143 11.62 -15.23 27.22
C PHE A 143 10.32 -15.55 27.97
N GLY A 144 9.46 -16.42 27.44
CA GLY A 144 8.23 -16.87 28.10
C GLY A 144 8.43 -18.07 29.05
N ARG A 145 9.63 -18.67 29.09
CA ARG A 145 9.94 -19.81 29.95
C ARG A 145 10.64 -19.40 31.25
N LEU A 146 11.47 -18.35 31.22
CA LEU A 146 12.14 -17.80 32.41
C LEU A 146 11.18 -17.15 33.43
N GLY A 147 9.99 -16.72 33.00
CA GLY A 147 8.96 -16.19 33.91
C GLY A 147 8.08 -17.24 34.59
N ARG A 148 8.14 -18.52 34.16
CA ARG A 148 7.34 -19.62 34.72
C ARG A 148 8.09 -20.50 35.72
N GLU A 149 9.41 -20.42 35.77
CA GLU A 149 10.24 -21.12 36.76
C GLU A 149 10.57 -20.27 38.00
N ALA A 150 10.07 -19.02 38.04
CA ALA A 150 10.23 -18.09 39.15
C ALA A 150 8.95 -17.94 40.02
N ARG A 151 8.01 -18.89 39.94
CA ARG A 151 6.84 -18.97 40.83
C ARG A 151 6.77 -20.31 41.54
#